data_AF-A0A1A8FDZ0-F1
#
_entry.id   AF-A0A1A8FDZ0-F1
#
_cell.length_a   1.000
_cell.length_b   1.000
_cell.length_c   1.000
_cell.angle_alpha   90.00
_cell.angle_beta   90.00
_cell.angle_gamma   90.00
#
_symmetry.space_group_name_H-M   'P 1'
#
loop_
_entity.id
_entity.type
_entity.pdbx_description
1 polymer ?
#
loop_
_entity_poly.entity_id
_entity_poly.type
_entity_poly.pdbx_seq_one_letter_code
_entity_poly.pdbx_strand_id
1 'polypeptide(L)'
;WEKEVGSLFQSYLPWDPPVDNFLFSAFLSFWSYVIILNTVVPISLYVSVEVIRLGHSYFINWDRQMFCSQCNTAAEARTTTLNEELGQVEYIFSDKTGTLTQNIMSFNKCSINGQTYGEVTETEGTQQKRLDFTPFNPLANPDFCFYDEKLLESVKVGDWH
;
A
#
# COMPACT_ATOMS: atom_id res chain seq x y z
N TRP A 1 55.55 -33.95 -28.19
CA TRP A 1 54.96 -32.67 -27.74
C TRP A 1 54.77 -32.64 -26.23
N GLU A 2 53.92 -33.49 -25.63
CA GLU A 2 53.71 -33.57 -24.18
C GLU A 2 55.00 -33.87 -23.38
N LYS A 3 55.88 -34.75 -23.89
CA LYS A 3 57.18 -35.05 -23.25
C LYS A 3 58.25 -33.96 -23.38
N GLU A 4 58.24 -33.17 -24.44
CA GLU A 4 59.29 -32.16 -24.72
C GLU A 4 58.91 -30.78 -24.18
N VAL A 5 57.65 -30.37 -24.38
CA VAL A 5 57.16 -29.06 -23.98
C VAL A 5 56.65 -29.08 -22.53
N GLY A 6 56.14 -30.23 -22.06
CA GLY A 6 55.66 -30.42 -20.69
C GLY A 6 56.77 -30.39 -19.64
N SER A 7 57.98 -30.87 -19.98
CA SER A 7 59.15 -30.83 -19.07
C SER A 7 59.62 -29.41 -18.77
N LEU A 8 59.49 -28.48 -19.72
CA LEU A 8 59.88 -27.08 -19.56
C LEU A 8 58.86 -26.29 -18.72
N PHE A 9 57.59 -26.69 -18.76
CA PHE A 9 56.53 -26.12 -17.94
C PHE A 9 56.56 -26.59 -16.48
N GLN A 10 57.34 -27.62 -16.16
CA GLN A 10 57.52 -28.16 -14.80
C GLN A 10 58.04 -27.11 -13.79
N SER A 11 58.76 -26.08 -14.26
CA SER A 11 59.24 -24.99 -13.38
C SER A 11 58.14 -24.02 -12.94
N TYR A 12 57.02 -23.96 -13.67
CA TYR A 12 55.92 -23.04 -13.40
C TYR A 12 54.70 -23.75 -12.79
N LEU A 13 54.53 -25.05 -13.05
CA LEU A 13 53.48 -25.88 -12.46
C LEU A 13 54.05 -27.26 -12.08
N PRO A 14 54.47 -27.48 -10.83
CA PRO A 14 54.89 -28.81 -10.38
C PRO A 14 53.69 -29.76 -10.41
N TRP A 15 53.85 -30.93 -11.02
CA TRP A 15 52.83 -31.98 -10.98
C TRP A 15 52.67 -32.48 -9.54
N ASP A 16 51.43 -32.59 -9.09
CA ASP A 16 51.14 -33.20 -7.80
C ASP A 16 51.68 -34.64 -7.78
N PRO A 17 52.26 -35.09 -6.64
CA PRO A 17 52.73 -36.46 -6.50
C PRO A 17 51.58 -37.44 -6.79
N PRO A 18 51.86 -38.60 -7.40
CA PRO A 18 50.83 -39.60 -7.67
C PRO A 18 50.16 -39.98 -6.35
N VAL A 19 48.87 -39.67 -6.23
CA VAL A 19 48.10 -39.93 -5.01
C VAL A 19 47.76 -41.41 -4.97
N ASP A 20 48.26 -42.13 -3.97
CA ASP A 20 48.18 -43.60 -3.89
C ASP A 20 46.75 -44.18 -3.82
N ASN A 21 45.73 -43.34 -3.64
CA ASN A 21 44.33 -43.75 -3.52
C ASN A 21 43.42 -42.93 -4.45
N PHE A 22 43.08 -43.48 -5.62
CA PHE A 22 42.15 -42.88 -6.60
C PHE A 22 40.83 -42.44 -5.95
N LEU A 23 40.26 -43.28 -5.06
CA LEU A 23 39.01 -42.97 -4.36
C LEU A 23 39.13 -41.76 -3.42
N PHE A 24 40.28 -41.60 -2.76
CA PHE A 24 40.53 -40.48 -1.87
C PHE A 24 40.72 -39.18 -2.66
N SER A 25 41.45 -39.24 -3.77
CA SER A 25 41.60 -38.10 -4.69
C SER A 25 40.25 -37.66 -5.27
N ALA A 26 39.43 -38.61 -5.76
CA ALA A 26 38.10 -38.30 -6.27
C ALA A 26 37.17 -37.70 -5.20
N PHE A 27 37.24 -38.20 -3.96
CA PHE A 27 36.48 -37.65 -2.83
C PHE A 27 36.91 -36.21 -2.49
N LEU A 28 38.21 -35.94 -2.44
CA LEU A 28 38.72 -34.58 -2.20
C LEU A 28 38.37 -33.63 -3.34
N SER A 29 38.47 -34.07 -4.60
CA SER A 29 38.06 -33.26 -5.77
C SER A 29 36.57 -32.95 -5.73
N PHE A 30 35.72 -33.91 -5.39
CA PHE A 30 34.28 -33.70 -5.22
C PHE A 30 33.99 -32.61 -4.17
N TRP A 31 34.59 -32.73 -2.98
CA TRP A 31 34.37 -31.76 -1.90
C TRP A 31 34.96 -30.37 -2.21
N SER A 32 36.08 -30.31 -2.93
CA SER A 32 36.67 -29.07 -3.43
C SER A 32 35.70 -28.33 -4.36
N TYR A 33 35.07 -29.05 -5.31
CA TYR A 33 34.03 -28.46 -6.17
C TYR A 33 32.80 -28.00 -5.38
N VAL A 34 32.39 -28.72 -4.32
CA VAL A 34 31.30 -28.29 -3.43
C VAL A 34 31.62 -26.96 -2.74
N ILE A 35 32.86 -26.78 -2.26
CA ILE A 35 33.29 -25.51 -1.63
C ILE A 35 33.28 -24.37 -2.64
N ILE A 36 33.74 -24.60 -3.87
CA ILE A 36 33.71 -23.59 -4.95
C ILE A 36 32.27 -23.22 -5.30
N LEU A 37 31.38 -24.21 -5.44
CA LEU A 37 29.96 -24.00 -5.76
C LEU A 37 29.18 -23.31 -4.63
N ASN A 38 29.67 -23.31 -3.38
CA ASN A 38 29.04 -22.56 -2.29
C ASN A 38 28.93 -21.06 -2.60
N THR A 39 29.84 -20.52 -3.42
CA THR A 39 29.79 -19.12 -3.88
C THR A 39 28.61 -18.80 -4.82
N VAL A 40 27.93 -19.81 -5.38
CA VAL A 40 26.76 -19.64 -6.25
C VAL A 40 25.57 -19.07 -5.46
N VAL A 41 25.43 -19.43 -4.19
CA VAL A 41 24.41 -18.85 -3.30
C VAL A 41 25.14 -18.03 -2.23
N PRO A 42 25.42 -16.75 -2.50
CA PRO A 42 26.11 -15.92 -1.52
C PRO A 42 25.22 -15.71 -0.30
N ILE A 43 25.79 -15.96 0.88
CA ILE A 43 25.11 -15.75 2.18
C ILE A 43 24.64 -14.29 2.31
N SER A 44 25.31 -13.36 1.65
CA SER A 44 24.93 -11.94 1.62
C SER A 44 23.61 -11.66 0.90
N LEU A 45 23.16 -12.49 -0.04
CA LEU A 45 21.91 -12.27 -0.78
C LEU A 45 20.71 -12.22 0.17
N TYR A 46 20.68 -13.13 1.15
CA TYR A 46 19.61 -13.19 2.14
C TYR A 46 19.53 -11.88 2.95
N VAL A 47 20.67 -11.43 3.49
CA VAL A 47 20.76 -10.20 4.28
C VAL A 47 20.42 -8.97 3.43
N SER A 48 20.89 -8.93 2.17
CA SER A 48 20.57 -7.83 1.26
C SER A 48 19.07 -7.71 0.99
N VAL A 49 18.36 -8.83 0.79
CA VAL A 49 16.90 -8.83 0.60
C VAL A 49 16.18 -8.29 1.83
N GLU A 50 16.60 -8.68 3.03
CA GLU A 50 16.03 -8.15 4.28
C GLU A 50 16.24 -6.63 4.40
N VAL A 51 17.44 -6.14 4.10
CA VAL A 51 17.74 -4.69 4.15
C VAL A 51 16.92 -3.91 3.12
N ILE A 52 16.72 -4.44 1.92
CA ILE A 52 15.87 -3.81 0.89
C ILE A 52 14.42 -3.73 1.38
N ARG A 53 13.89 -4.82 1.97
CA ARG A 53 12.53 -4.85 2.53
C ARG A 53 12.35 -3.84 3.66
N LEU A 54 13.34 -3.71 4.53
CA LEU A 54 13.36 -2.66 5.55
C LEU A 54 13.35 -1.26 4.91
N GLY A 55 14.21 -1.01 3.92
CA GLY A 55 14.26 0.26 3.20
C GLY A 55 12.93 0.64 2.55
N HIS A 56 12.27 -0.30 1.87
CA HIS A 56 10.93 -0.09 1.28
C HIS A 56 9.89 0.24 2.35
N SER A 57 9.92 -0.42 3.50
CA SER A 57 9.03 -0.13 4.62
C SER A 57 9.20 1.30 5.13
N TYR A 58 10.45 1.77 5.25
CA TYR A 58 10.73 3.16 5.63
C TYR A 58 10.23 4.17 4.59
N PHE A 59 10.35 3.82 3.30
CA PHE A 59 9.86 4.69 2.22
C PHE A 59 8.34 4.90 2.28
N ILE A 60 7.57 3.84 2.55
CA ILE A 60 6.11 3.93 2.76
C ILE A 60 5.79 4.84 3.94
N ASN A 61 6.51 4.69 5.05
CA ASN A 61 6.30 5.49 6.26
C ASN A 61 6.61 6.99 6.06
N TRP A 62 7.52 7.33 5.15
CA TRP A 62 7.91 8.71 4.85
C TRP A 62 7.10 9.36 3.73
N ASP A 63 6.20 8.63 3.07
CA ASP A 63 5.39 9.19 2.01
C ASP A 63 4.36 10.20 2.55
N ARG A 64 4.51 11.46 2.14
CA ARG A 64 3.61 12.56 2.52
C ARG A 64 2.24 12.47 1.83
N GLN A 65 2.13 11.77 0.71
CA GLN A 65 0.85 11.63 0.00
C GLN A 65 -0.11 10.70 0.75
N MET A 66 0.41 9.74 1.50
CA MET A 66 -0.37 8.81 2.33
C MET A 66 -0.63 9.34 3.76
N PHE A 67 -0.30 10.61 4.02
CA PHE A 67 -0.53 11.23 5.32
C PHE A 67 -1.95 11.81 5.43
N CYS A 68 -2.74 11.29 6.39
CA CYS A 68 -4.07 11.82 6.66
C CYS A 68 -3.98 13.03 7.61
N SER A 69 -4.24 14.23 7.07
CA SER A 69 -4.21 15.48 7.84
C SER A 69 -5.34 15.59 8.86
N GLN A 70 -6.52 15.03 8.57
CA GLN A 70 -7.70 15.08 9.45
C GLN A 70 -7.50 14.27 10.74
N CYS A 71 -6.88 13.10 10.62
CA CYS A 71 -6.61 12.21 11.75
C CYS A 71 -5.16 12.34 12.28
N ASN A 72 -4.35 13.23 11.70
CA ASN A 72 -2.92 13.39 12.00
C ASN A 72 -2.15 12.06 12.04
N THR A 73 -2.46 11.16 11.09
CA THR A 73 -1.96 9.78 11.06
C THR A 73 -1.22 9.53 9.76
N ALA A 74 0.03 9.10 9.85
CA ALA A 74 0.83 8.66 8.71
C ALA A 74 0.60 7.18 8.40
N ALA A 75 0.89 6.76 7.16
CA ALA A 75 0.94 5.35 6.82
C ALA A 75 2.05 4.66 7.64
N GLU A 76 1.73 3.52 8.25
CA GLU A 76 2.65 2.75 9.07
C GLU A 76 2.71 1.30 8.56
N ALA A 77 3.82 0.95 7.91
CA ALA A 77 4.11 -0.41 7.51
C ALA A 77 4.60 -1.22 8.72
N ARG A 78 3.71 -2.06 9.27
CA ARG A 78 3.99 -2.90 10.46
C ARG A 78 4.69 -4.21 10.14
N THR A 79 4.67 -4.63 8.87
CA THR A 79 5.27 -5.89 8.41
C THR A 79 6.06 -5.63 7.14
N THR A 80 7.39 -5.79 7.20
CA THR A 80 8.30 -5.46 6.10
C THR A 80 8.35 -6.52 5.00
N THR A 81 7.94 -7.75 5.29
CA THR A 81 7.88 -8.86 4.32
C THR A 81 6.69 -8.76 3.37
N LEU A 82 5.60 -8.08 3.79
CA LEU A 82 4.36 -8.00 3.01
C LEU A 82 4.41 -6.92 1.91
N ASN A 83 5.41 -6.04 1.93
CA ASN A 83 5.51 -4.91 1.00
C ASN A 83 5.59 -5.37 -0.48
N GLU A 84 6.20 -6.54 -0.74
CA GLU A 84 6.28 -7.12 -2.09
C GLU A 84 4.95 -7.76 -2.52
N GLU A 85 4.21 -8.34 -1.56
CA GLU A 85 2.90 -8.97 -1.79
C GLU A 85 1.81 -7.93 -2.08
N LEU A 86 1.94 -6.70 -1.55
CA LEU A 86 1.02 -5.60 -1.87
C LEU A 86 0.95 -5.31 -3.38
N GLY A 87 2.04 -5.51 -4.12
CA GLY A 87 2.07 -5.34 -5.58
C GLY A 87 1.38 -6.45 -6.36
N GLN A 88 0.97 -7.53 -5.68
CA GLN A 88 0.38 -8.74 -6.28
C GLN A 88 -1.08 -8.94 -5.86
N VAL A 89 -1.70 -7.96 -5.19
CA VAL A 89 -3.08 -8.05 -4.71
C VAL A 89 -4.06 -7.98 -5.88
N GLU A 90 -4.89 -9.02 -6.05
CA GLU A 90 -5.94 -9.07 -7.07
C GLU A 90 -7.33 -8.76 -6.51
N TYR A 91 -7.59 -9.13 -5.25
CA TYR A 91 -8.89 -8.97 -4.60
C TYR A 91 -8.76 -8.11 -3.34
N ILE A 92 -9.63 -7.09 -3.23
CA ILE A 92 -9.74 -6.24 -2.05
C ILE A 92 -11.09 -6.54 -1.39
N PHE A 93 -11.04 -7.05 -0.17
CA PHE A 93 -12.22 -7.17 0.69
C PHE A 93 -12.28 -5.95 1.59
N SER A 94 -13.34 -5.16 1.47
CA SER A 94 -13.55 -3.95 2.27
C SER A 94 -14.74 -4.10 3.19
N ASP A 95 -14.60 -3.62 4.42
CA ASP A 95 -15.74 -3.44 5.32
C ASP A 95 -16.56 -2.21 4.92
N LYS A 96 -17.87 -2.24 5.17
CA LYS A 96 -18.75 -1.13 4.82
C LYS A 96 -18.60 0.03 5.80
N THR A 97 -18.71 -0.26 7.09
CA THR A 97 -18.81 0.77 8.13
C THR A 97 -17.43 1.08 8.69
N GLY A 98 -17.04 2.35 8.69
CA GLY A 98 -15.72 2.79 9.16
C GLY A 98 -14.60 2.68 8.11
N THR A 99 -14.83 2.00 6.98
CA THR A 99 -13.92 2.03 5.81
C THR A 99 -14.55 2.78 4.64
N LEU A 100 -15.66 2.27 4.07
CA LEU A 100 -16.31 2.94 2.94
C LEU A 100 -17.15 4.14 3.37
N THR A 101 -17.83 4.03 4.51
CA THR A 101 -18.69 5.10 5.03
C THR A 101 -18.18 5.62 6.36
N GLN A 102 -18.10 6.95 6.48
CA GLN A 102 -18.02 7.61 7.77
C GLN A 102 -19.34 7.40 8.53
N ASN A 103 -19.28 7.29 9.87
CA ASN A 103 -20.47 7.13 10.70
C ASN A 103 -21.20 8.46 10.91
N ILE A 104 -21.55 9.12 9.80
CA ILE A 104 -22.24 10.41 9.76
C ILE A 104 -23.32 10.30 8.69
N MET A 105 -24.57 10.50 9.10
CA MET A 105 -25.72 10.48 8.19
C MET A 105 -26.19 11.91 7.95
N SER A 106 -26.06 12.38 6.71
CA SER A 106 -26.50 13.71 6.29
C SER A 106 -27.77 13.62 5.47
N PHE A 107 -28.75 14.48 5.80
CA PHE A 107 -29.97 14.60 5.01
C PHE A 107 -29.67 15.34 3.70
N ASN A 108 -29.94 14.69 2.57
CA ASN A 108 -29.54 15.21 1.26
C ASN A 108 -30.76 15.71 0.44
N LYS A 109 -31.80 14.86 0.32
CA LYS A 109 -32.99 15.16 -0.47
C LYS A 109 -34.24 14.59 0.18
N CYS A 110 -35.39 15.20 -0.07
CA CYS A 110 -36.70 14.63 0.26
C CYS A 110 -37.73 14.97 -0.80
N SER A 111 -38.86 14.25 -0.78
CA SER A 111 -40.04 14.63 -1.54
C SER A 111 -41.22 14.79 -0.60
N ILE A 112 -41.91 15.93 -0.71
CA ILE A 112 -43.11 16.26 0.07
C ILE A 112 -44.19 16.64 -0.93
N ASN A 113 -45.35 16.00 -0.83
CA ASN A 113 -46.51 16.24 -1.71
C ASN A 113 -46.20 16.20 -3.22
N GLY A 114 -45.33 15.27 -3.65
CA GLY A 114 -44.92 15.13 -5.05
C GLY A 114 -43.88 16.15 -5.52
N GLN A 115 -43.51 17.12 -4.68
CA GLN A 115 -42.43 18.07 -4.96
C GLN A 115 -41.12 17.56 -4.36
N THR A 116 -40.04 17.57 -5.14
CA THR A 116 -38.72 17.11 -4.70
C THR A 116 -37.87 18.30 -4.27
N TYR A 117 -37.21 18.18 -3.13
CA TYR A 117 -36.37 19.18 -2.51
C TYR A 117 -34.94 18.65 -2.33
N GLY A 118 -33.96 19.54 -2.44
CA GLY A 118 -32.53 19.19 -2.38
C GLY A 118 -31.93 18.84 -3.75
N GLU A 119 -32.66 19.09 -4.83
CA GLU A 119 -32.08 19.03 -6.17
C GLU A 119 -31.26 20.29 -6.42
N VAL A 120 -29.94 20.15 -6.31
CA VAL A 120 -28.99 21.21 -6.67
C VAL A 120 -29.12 21.47 -8.17
N THR A 121 -29.92 22.46 -8.55
CA THR A 121 -29.76 23.11 -9.86
C THR A 121 -28.44 23.86 -9.80
N GLU A 122 -27.39 23.27 -10.39
CA GLU A 122 -26.11 23.91 -10.65
C GLU A 122 -26.36 25.16 -11.50
N THR A 123 -26.68 26.28 -10.84
CA THR A 123 -26.63 27.59 -11.45
C THR A 123 -25.25 28.10 -11.10
N GLU A 124 -24.34 27.96 -12.05
CA GLU A 124 -22.93 28.34 -11.96
C GLU A 124 -22.79 29.70 -11.25
N GLY A 125 -22.29 29.69 -10.01
CA GLY A 125 -21.88 30.89 -9.28
C GLY A 125 -22.63 31.28 -8.01
N THR A 126 -23.65 30.53 -7.57
CA THR A 126 -24.34 30.87 -6.30
C THR A 126 -23.76 30.04 -5.15
N GLN A 127 -23.13 30.70 -4.17
CA GLN A 127 -22.73 30.04 -2.92
C GLN A 127 -23.97 29.49 -2.23
N GLN A 128 -24.07 28.16 -2.11
CA GLN A 128 -25.15 27.51 -1.39
C GLN A 128 -25.08 27.90 0.09
N LYS A 129 -25.94 28.82 0.50
CA LYS A 129 -26.02 29.27 1.89
C LYS A 129 -26.73 28.21 2.70
N ARG A 130 -26.12 27.82 3.82
CA ARG A 130 -26.77 26.94 4.81
C ARG A 130 -28.04 27.61 5.31
N LEU A 131 -29.15 26.88 5.27
CA LEU A 131 -30.42 27.35 5.79
C LEU A 131 -30.49 27.17 7.32
N ASP A 132 -30.87 28.25 8.00
CA ASP A 132 -31.07 28.25 9.45
C ASP A 132 -32.56 28.00 9.76
N PHE A 133 -32.87 26.81 10.28
CA PHE A 133 -34.22 26.44 10.69
C PHE A 133 -34.55 26.88 12.13
N THR A 134 -33.54 27.26 12.91
CA THR A 134 -33.65 27.65 14.33
C THR A 134 -34.68 28.75 14.62
N PRO A 135 -34.85 29.80 13.77
CA PRO A 135 -35.85 30.83 14.03
C PRO A 135 -37.31 30.34 13.94
N PHE A 136 -37.55 29.28 13.18
CA PHE A 136 -38.90 28.75 12.91
C PHE A 136 -39.19 27.45 13.68
N ASN A 137 -38.17 26.64 13.95
CA ASN A 137 -38.29 25.37 14.66
C ASN A 137 -37.34 25.30 15.87
N PRO A 138 -37.85 25.41 17.11
CA PRO A 138 -37.06 25.31 18.34
C PRO A 138 -36.38 23.94 18.53
N LEU A 139 -36.84 22.90 17.82
CA LEU A 139 -36.28 21.54 17.85
C LEU A 139 -35.27 21.29 16.71
N ALA A 140 -34.93 22.32 15.92
CA ALA A 140 -33.96 22.18 14.85
C ALA A 140 -32.58 21.84 15.42
N ASN A 141 -31.97 20.78 14.88
CA ASN A 141 -30.59 20.45 15.21
C ASN A 141 -29.66 21.55 14.64
N PRO A 142 -28.82 22.21 15.46
CA PRO A 142 -27.87 23.22 14.99
C PRO A 142 -26.79 22.68 14.06
N ASP A 143 -26.65 21.36 13.89
CA ASP A 143 -25.76 20.71 12.92
C ASP A 143 -26.48 20.27 11.63
N PHE A 144 -27.79 20.46 11.55
CA PHE A 144 -28.55 20.17 10.33
C PHE A 144 -28.18 21.16 9.22
N CYS A 145 -27.66 20.65 8.11
CA CYS A 145 -27.30 21.43 6.93
C CYS A 145 -28.23 21.05 5.78
N PHE A 146 -29.00 22.02 5.30
CA PHE A 146 -29.77 21.90 4.08
C PHE A 146 -29.66 23.19 3.28
N TYR A 147 -29.70 23.08 1.96
CA TYR A 147 -29.29 24.17 1.06
C TYR A 147 -30.40 24.62 0.09
N ASP A 148 -31.49 23.86 -0.03
CA ASP A 148 -32.58 24.22 -0.96
C ASP A 148 -33.60 25.14 -0.28
N GLU A 149 -33.57 26.42 -0.68
CA GLU A 149 -34.42 27.48 -0.14
C GLU A 149 -35.91 27.20 -0.36
N LYS A 150 -36.27 26.45 -1.40
CA LYS A 150 -37.67 26.11 -1.71
C LYS A 150 -38.32 25.32 -0.58
N LEU A 151 -37.55 24.48 0.12
CA LEU A 151 -38.05 23.73 1.27
C LEU A 151 -38.34 24.68 2.44
N LEU A 152 -37.48 25.67 2.66
CA LEU A 152 -37.70 26.63 3.75
C LEU A 152 -38.92 27.51 3.44
N GLU A 153 -39.11 27.89 2.18
CA GLU A 153 -40.28 28.64 1.74
C GLU A 153 -41.57 27.81 1.90
N SER A 154 -41.59 26.56 1.43
CA SER A 154 -42.78 25.70 1.55
C SER A 154 -43.14 25.43 3.02
N VAL A 155 -42.14 25.20 3.88
CA VAL A 155 -42.35 25.01 5.32
C VAL A 155 -42.86 26.29 6.02
N LYS A 156 -42.38 27.47 5.62
CA LYS A 156 -42.83 28.77 6.19
C LYS A 156 -44.23 29.14 5.75
N VAL A 157 -44.57 28.87 4.49
CA VAL A 157 -45.90 29.18 3.94
C VAL A 157 -46.97 28.35 4.65
N GLY A 158 -46.59 27.16 5.16
CA GLY A 158 -47.50 26.24 5.84
C GLY A 158 -48.51 25.72 4.84
N ASP A 159 -48.41 24.45 4.45
CA ASP A 159 -49.38 23.87 3.53
C ASP A 159 -50.80 24.03 4.08
N TRP A 160 -51.54 25.00 3.55
CA TRP A 160 -52.99 25.13 3.72
C TRP A 160 -53.65 24.15 2.76
N HIS A 161 -53.77 22.90 3.21
CA HIS A 161 -54.77 21.96 2.73
C HIS A 161 -55.55 21.40 3.91
#